data_AF-A0A3B8L5J0-F1
#
_entry.id   AF-A0A3B8L5J0-F1
#
_cell.length_a   1.000
_cell.length_b   1.000
_cell.length_c   1.000
_cell.angle_alpha   90.00
_cell.angle_beta   90.00
_cell.angle_gamma   90.00
#
_symmetry.space_group_name_H-M   'P 1'
#
loop_
_entity.id
_entity.type
_entity.pdbx_description
1 polymer ?
#
loop_
_entity_poly.entity_id
_entity_poly.type
_entity_poly.pdbx_seq_one_letter_code
_entity_poly.pdbx_strand_id
1 'polypeptide(L)' 'MKSPKPNRLEAARLEKLQKVKDLGMDPWGQRFDDHIPISEARERCPEEPGTDGDTVRVAGRIMLRNNRGKLKFYHVQDWT' A
#
# COMPACT_ATOMS: atom_id res chain seq x y z
N MET A 1 -8.04 -15.51 28.37
CA MET A 1 -8.49 -16.19 27.14
C MET A 1 -7.25 -16.55 26.32
N LYS A 2 -7.05 -17.82 25.93
CA LYS A 2 -5.92 -18.18 25.06
C LYS A 2 -6.23 -17.72 23.64
N SER A 3 -5.38 -16.86 23.06
CA SER A 3 -5.50 -16.50 21.65
C SER A 3 -5.40 -17.75 20.79
N PRO A 4 -6.27 -17.93 19.79
CA PRO A 4 -6.24 -19.10 18.92
C PRO A 4 -4.90 -19.19 18.17
N LYS A 5 -4.48 -20.42 17.85
CA LYS A 5 -3.25 -20.63 17.08
C LYS A 5 -3.40 -19.94 15.70
N PRO A 6 -2.42 -19.13 15.27
CA PRO A 6 -2.51 -18.42 14.01
C PRO A 6 -2.53 -19.42 12.85
N ASN A 7 -3.33 -19.11 11.83
CA ASN A 7 -3.31 -19.89 10.59
C ASN A 7 -2.01 -19.65 9.81
N ARG A 8 -1.77 -20.43 8.74
CA ARG A 8 -0.54 -20.35 7.94
C ARG A 8 -0.27 -18.94 7.39
N LEU A 9 -1.31 -18.22 6.96
CA LEU A 9 -1.16 -16.87 6.38
C LEU A 9 -0.86 -15.83 7.45
N GLU A 10 -1.48 -15.94 8.62
CA GLU A 10 -1.22 -15.09 9.78
C GLU A 10 0.20 -15.30 10.30
N ALA A 11 0.65 -16.54 10.44
CA ALA A 11 2.02 -16.87 10.83
C ALA A 11 3.04 -16.23 9.87
N ALA A 12 2.82 -16.33 8.56
CA ALA A 12 3.67 -15.69 7.56
C ALA A 12 3.64 -14.15 7.62
N ARG A 13 2.51 -13.54 8.02
CA ARG A 13 2.43 -12.08 8.24
C ARG A 13 3.22 -11.65 9.48
N LEU A 14 3.13 -12.42 10.57
CA LEU A 14 3.88 -12.17 11.80
C LEU A 14 5.39 -12.29 11.59
N GLU A 15 5.85 -13.29 10.82
CA GLU A 15 7.27 -13.44 10.47
C GLU A 15 7.78 -12.21 9.69
N LYS A 16 7.00 -11.73 8.70
CA LYS A 16 7.35 -10.52 7.94
C LYS A 16 7.35 -9.27 8.83
N LEU A 17 6.39 -9.16 9.75
CA LEU A 17 6.34 -8.08 10.72
C LEU A 17 7.62 -8.05 11.57
N GLN A 18 8.12 -9.20 12.01
CA GLN A 18 9.37 -9.27 12.76
C GLN A 18 10.56 -8.82 11.90
N LYS A 19 10.66 -9.30 10.65
CA LYS A 19 11.72 -8.87 9.72
C LYS A 19 11.73 -7.36 9.47
N VAL A 20 10.56 -6.72 9.36
CA VAL A 20 10.44 -5.26 9.22
C VAL A 20 11.00 -4.54 10.46
N LYS A 21 10.68 -5.05 11.66
CA LYS A 21 11.23 -4.50 12.92
C LYS A 21 12.74 -4.69 13.02
N ASP A 22 13.26 -5.86 12.62
CA ASP A 22 14.69 -6.16 12.66
C ASP A 22 15.50 -5.27 11.71
N LEU A 23 14.87 -4.77 10.64
CA LEU A 23 15.43 -3.74 9.76
C LEU A 23 15.42 -2.33 10.38
N GLY A 24 14.92 -2.17 11.61
CA GLY A 24 14.77 -0.87 12.28
C GLY A 24 13.65 -0.01 11.73
N MET A 25 12.71 -0.58 10.95
CA MET A 25 11.58 0.14 10.37
C MET A 25 10.35 0.03 11.26
N ASP A 26 9.61 1.13 11.42
CA ASP A 26 8.31 1.14 12.10
C ASP A 26 7.24 0.51 11.19
N PRO A 27 6.66 -0.65 11.56
CA PRO A 27 5.70 -1.34 10.72
C PRO A 27 4.31 -0.70 10.68
N TRP A 28 3.99 0.21 11.61
CA TRP A 28 2.67 0.84 11.69
C TRP A 28 2.63 2.19 10.96
N GLY A 29 3.79 2.72 10.60
CA GLY A 29 3.92 4.03 9.99
C GLY A 29 3.67 5.18 10.97
N GLN A 30 3.82 6.38 10.45
CA GLN A 30 3.58 7.63 11.18
C GLN A 30 2.44 8.40 10.50
N ARG A 31 2.10 9.57 11.05
CA ARG A 31 1.12 10.46 10.44
C ARG A 31 1.50 10.76 8.98
N PHE A 32 0.53 10.61 8.08
CA PHE A 32 0.71 10.82 6.64
C PHE A 32 -0.11 12.01 6.18
N ASP A 33 0.50 13.20 6.23
CA ASP A 33 -0.12 14.46 5.84
C ASP A 33 -0.09 14.71 4.32
N ASP A 34 -0.92 15.65 3.89
CA ASP A 34 -1.05 16.17 2.52
C ASP A 34 -1.43 15.11 1.46
N HIS A 35 -2.14 14.05 1.89
CA HIS A 35 -2.70 13.08 0.97
C HIS A 35 -4.09 13.52 0.50
N ILE A 36 -4.38 13.27 -0.77
CA ILE A 36 -5.69 13.50 -1.37
C ILE A 36 -6.43 12.16 -1.55
N PRO A 37 -7.77 12.17 -1.64
CA PRO A 37 -8.54 11.00 -2.05
C PRO A 37 -8.12 10.48 -3.44
N ILE A 38 -8.23 9.18 -3.66
CA ILE A 38 -7.86 8.56 -4.93
C ILE A 38 -8.78 9.03 -6.07
N SER A 39 -10.05 9.30 -5.79
CA SER A 39 -10.98 9.90 -6.76
C SER A 39 -10.46 11.24 -7.29
N GLU A 40 -10.04 12.14 -6.41
CA GLU A 40 -9.47 13.44 -6.76
C GLU A 40 -8.15 13.30 -7.53
N ALA A 41 -7.29 12.35 -7.12
CA ALA A 41 -6.05 12.07 -7.86
C ALA A 41 -6.30 11.63 -9.31
N ARG A 42 -7.38 10.90 -9.56
CA ARG A 42 -7.76 10.46 -10.91
C ARG A 42 -8.24 11.61 -11.79
N GLU A 43 -8.92 12.59 -11.22
CA GLU A 43 -9.38 13.78 -11.95
C GLU A 43 -8.22 14.65 -12.44
N ARG A 44 -7.07 14.61 -11.74
CA ARG A 44 -5.84 15.32 -12.13
C ARG A 44 -5.02 14.57 -13.19
N CYS A 45 -5.43 13.36 -13.58
CA CYS A 45 -4.69 12.59 -14.57
C CYS A 45 -4.85 13.22 -15.97
N PRO A 46 -3.76 13.43 -16.73
CA PRO A 46 -3.87 13.93 -18.10
C PRO A 46 -4.63 12.93 -18.98
N GLU A 47 -5.43 13.44 -19.91
CA GLU A 47 -6.17 12.63 -20.88
C GLU A 47 -5.24 12.02 -21.94
N GLU A 48 -4.12 12.68 -22.23
CA GLU A 48 -3.17 12.26 -23.24
C GLU A 48 -2.30 11.08 -22.77
N PRO A 49 -2.31 9.94 -23.48
CA PRO A 49 -1.46 8.80 -23.13
C PRO A 49 0.02 9.14 -23.28
N GLY A 50 0.81 8.80 -22.25
CA GLY A 50 2.26 9.01 -22.26
C GLY A 50 2.69 10.38 -21.73
N THR A 51 1.75 11.24 -21.35
CA THR A 51 2.03 12.47 -20.62
C THR A 51 2.09 12.18 -19.13
N ASP A 52 3.18 12.60 -18.49
CA ASP A 52 3.32 12.52 -17.04
C ASP A 52 2.42 13.57 -16.39
N GLY A 53 1.57 13.13 -15.46
CA GLY A 53 0.70 14.01 -14.67
C GLY A 53 1.41 14.59 -13.45
N ASP A 54 0.64 15.35 -12.65
CA ASP A 54 1.14 15.94 -11.42
C ASP A 54 1.57 14.88 -10.39
N THR A 55 2.58 15.21 -9.58
CA THR A 55 2.96 14.38 -8.44
C THR A 55 1.92 14.52 -7.33
N VAL A 56 1.22 13.42 -7.04
CA VAL A 56 0.18 13.34 -6.02
C VAL A 56 0.56 12.39 -4.89
N ARG A 57 -0.01 12.62 -3.70
CA ARG A 57 0.15 11.74 -2.52
C ARG A 57 -1.19 11.11 -2.21
N VAL A 58 -1.23 9.78 -2.11
CA VAL A 58 -2.44 9.01 -1.81
C VAL A 58 -2.15 7.94 -0.75
N ALA A 59 -3.18 7.53 -0.03
CA ALA A 59 -3.11 6.44 0.94
C ALA A 59 -4.33 5.52 0.80
N GLY A 60 -4.14 4.22 1.00
CA GLY A 60 -5.21 3.25 0.90
C GLY A 60 -4.76 1.82 1.19
N ARG A 61 -5.68 0.88 1.07
CA ARG A 61 -5.44 -0.56 1.22
C ARG A 61 -4.96 -1.15 -0.09
N ILE A 62 -3.86 -1.91 -0.04
CA ILE A 62 -3.41 -2.72 -1.18
C ILE A 62 -4.32 -3.94 -1.31
N MET A 63 -5.11 -3.98 -2.37
CA MET A 63 -6.05 -5.07 -2.65
C MET A 63 -5.44 -6.16 -3.53
N LEU A 64 -4.63 -5.74 -4.51
CA LEU A 64 -3.96 -6.65 -5.43
C LEU A 64 -2.52 -6.19 -5.65
N ARG A 65 -1.63 -7.17 -5.74
CA ARG A 65 -0.24 -6.96 -6.15
C ARG A 65 0.07 -7.89 -7.31
N ASN A 66 0.33 -7.33 -8.48
CA ASN A 66 0.68 -8.07 -9.69
C ASN A 66 2.13 -7.77 -10.09
N ASN A 67 2.98 -8.79 -10.02
CA ASN A 67 4.42 -8.66 -10.24
C ASN A 67 4.79 -9.16 -11.65
N ARG A 68 5.37 -8.29 -12.49
CA ARG A 68 5.82 -8.61 -13.85
C ARG A 68 7.31 -8.25 -14.03
N GLY A 69 8.17 -9.04 -13.38
CA GLY A 69 9.62 -8.82 -13.42
C GLY A 69 10.00 -7.49 -12.73
N LYS A 70 10.56 -6.55 -13.51
CA LYS A 70 10.93 -5.19 -13.06
C LYS A 70 9.71 -4.29 -12.82
N LEU A 71 8.57 -4.58 -13.45
CA LEU A 71 7.33 -3.83 -13.26
C LEU A 71 6.50 -4.44 -12.13
N LYS A 72 5.99 -3.59 -11.24
CA LYS A 72 5.12 -3.96 -10.12
C LYS A 72 3.86 -3.12 -10.19
N PHE A 73 2.71 -3.78 -10.34
CA PHE A 73 1.41 -3.12 -10.33
C PHE A 73 0.72 -3.36 -9.00
N TYR A 74 0.21 -2.29 -8.40
CA TYR A 74 -0.54 -2.33 -7.16
C TYR A 74 -1.93 -1.75 -7.40
N HIS A 75 -2.95 -2.48 -6.95
CA HIS A 75 -4.29 -1.94 -6.85
C HIS A 75 -4.47 -1.41 -5.43
N VAL A 76 -4.58 -0.10 -5.30
CA VAL A 76 -4.81 0.60 -4.03
C VAL A 76 -6.25 1.08 -4.02
N GLN A 77 -6.95 0.79 -2.92
CA GLN A 77 -8.33 1.22 -2.68
C GLN A 77 -8.36 2.06 -1.40
N ASP A 78 -8.89 3.27 -1.49
CA ASP A 78 -9.18 4.09 -0.33
C ASP A 78 -10.67 3.97 0.03
N TRP A 79 -11.20 4.95 0.74
CA TRP A 79 -12.60 4.96 1.14
C TRP A 79 -13.53 5.52 0.06
N THR A 80 -12.98 6.06 -1.04
CA THR A 80 -13.72 6.58 -2.20
C THR A 80 -13.94 5.49 -3.26
#